data_AF-A0A1G2WCI4-F1
#
_entry.id   AF-A0A1G2WCI4-F1
#
_cell.length_a   1.000
_cell.length_b   1.000
_cell.length_c   1.000
_cell.angle_alpha   90.00
_cell.angle_beta   90.00
_cell.angle_gamma   90.00
#
_symmetry.space_group_name_H-M   'P 1'
#
loop_
_entity.id
_entity.type
_entity.pdbx_description
1 polymer ?
#
loop_
_entity_poly.entity_id
_entity_poly.type
_entity_poly.pdbx_seq_one_letter_code
_entity_poly.pdbx_strand_id
1 'polypeptide(L)'
;MPAPRLAPSLALTLALLAPAPALAQTAADQMLATAQKIRASVEQLKDKLPAEQQAQMLKQADEIEQQVRDGAYAGAVAPPKEPSLSERLMATHGRLEWLSTEAACAGYTQENYSTFRFSSAINERDTHCRNAYGHWATYLRVTRNGEGAEAAEQALFYYDAAAWRAVTFYGRK
;
A
#
# COMPACT_ATOMS: atom_id res chain seq x y z
N MET A 1 -15.94 -31.24 59.07
CA MET A 1 -16.35 -31.73 57.74
C MET A 1 -15.11 -31.76 56.84
N PRO A 2 -14.94 -32.80 56.00
CA PRO A 2 -13.68 -33.15 55.33
C PRO A 2 -13.39 -32.32 54.06
N ALA A 3 -12.18 -32.50 53.56
CA ALA A 3 -11.42 -31.68 52.61
C ALA A 3 -11.71 -31.97 51.10
N PRO A 4 -10.82 -31.61 50.16
CA PRO A 4 -11.04 -30.68 49.04
C PRO A 4 -11.32 -31.39 47.71
N ARG A 5 -11.67 -30.65 46.65
CA ARG A 5 -11.59 -31.18 45.27
C ARG A 5 -10.91 -30.21 44.31
N LEU A 6 -9.98 -30.81 43.58
CA LEU A 6 -9.07 -30.28 42.58
C LEU A 6 -9.78 -29.78 41.32
N ALA A 7 -9.02 -28.99 40.56
CA ALA A 7 -9.29 -28.35 39.26
C ALA A 7 -9.75 -29.31 38.13
N PRO A 8 -10.11 -28.79 36.94
CA PRO A 8 -9.07 -28.44 35.99
C PRO A 8 -9.29 -27.11 35.25
N SER A 9 -8.20 -26.37 35.10
CA SER A 9 -8.05 -25.24 34.21
C SER A 9 -8.04 -25.73 32.75
N LEU A 10 -8.99 -25.27 31.95
CA LEU A 10 -8.98 -25.41 30.49
C LEU A 10 -7.90 -24.48 29.92
N ALA A 11 -6.75 -25.06 29.57
CA ALA A 11 -5.73 -24.40 28.78
C ALA A 11 -6.22 -24.32 27.32
N LEU A 12 -6.69 -23.13 26.91
CA LEU A 12 -7.01 -22.83 25.53
C LEU A 12 -5.70 -22.49 24.79
N THR A 13 -5.12 -23.46 24.09
CA THR A 13 -4.00 -23.22 23.17
C THR A 13 -4.50 -22.42 21.97
N LEU A 14 -4.22 -21.11 21.94
CA LEU A 14 -4.34 -20.31 20.71
C LEU A 14 -3.30 -20.83 19.71
N ALA A 15 -3.76 -21.56 18.70
CA ALA A 15 -2.99 -21.80 17.50
C ALA A 15 -2.75 -20.45 16.81
N LEU A 16 -1.48 -20.05 16.72
CA LEU A 16 -1.05 -18.94 15.88
C LEU A 16 -1.43 -19.26 14.43
N LEU A 17 -2.51 -18.67 13.92
CA LEU A 17 -2.64 -18.44 12.49
C LEU A 17 -1.68 -17.31 12.13
N ALA A 18 -0.45 -17.68 11.79
CA ALA A 18 0.43 -16.80 11.06
C ALA A 18 -0.21 -16.53 9.68
N PRO A 19 -0.34 -15.27 9.24
CA PRO A 19 -0.73 -14.99 7.87
C PRO A 19 0.36 -15.57 6.96
N ALA A 20 -0.02 -16.48 6.06
CA ALA A 20 0.85 -16.94 5.00
C ALA A 20 1.36 -15.71 4.23
N PRO A 21 2.68 -15.59 3.96
CA PRO A 21 3.16 -14.50 3.13
C PRO A 21 2.49 -14.63 1.77
N ALA A 22 1.78 -13.60 1.33
CA ALA A 22 1.42 -13.48 -0.07
C ALA A 22 2.73 -13.51 -0.86
N LEU A 23 2.95 -14.61 -1.60
CA LEU A 23 4.15 -14.79 -2.40
C LEU A 23 4.20 -13.67 -3.44
N ALA A 24 5.10 -12.71 -3.22
CA ALA A 24 5.48 -11.76 -4.26
C ALA A 24 5.93 -12.57 -5.47
N GLN A 25 5.25 -12.42 -6.62
CA GLN A 25 5.65 -13.07 -7.86
C GLN A 25 7.11 -12.68 -8.15
N THR A 26 7.98 -13.67 -8.13
CA THR A 26 9.41 -13.47 -8.35
C THR A 26 9.67 -13.22 -9.82
N ALA A 27 10.84 -12.65 -10.15
CA ALA A 27 11.27 -12.51 -11.54
C ALA A 27 11.28 -13.88 -12.27
N ALA A 28 11.58 -14.96 -11.55
CA ALA A 28 11.49 -16.33 -12.07
C ALA A 28 10.05 -16.72 -12.47
N ASP A 29 9.04 -16.38 -11.66
CA ASP A 29 7.63 -16.68 -11.96
C ASP A 29 7.15 -15.94 -13.21
N GLN A 30 7.57 -14.68 -13.39
CA GLN A 30 7.25 -13.88 -14.57
C GLN A 30 7.88 -14.45 -15.86
N MET A 31 9.12 -14.94 -15.76
CA MET A 31 9.81 -15.56 -16.90
C MET A 31 9.17 -16.90 -17.28
N LEU A 32 8.79 -17.73 -16.30
CA LEU A 32 8.04 -18.97 -16.56
C LEU A 32 6.67 -18.70 -17.21
N ALA A 33 5.94 -17.68 -16.74
CA ALA A 33 4.69 -17.26 -17.36
C ALA A 33 4.89 -16.77 -18.81
N THR A 34 6.06 -16.18 -19.11
CA THR A 34 6.42 -15.75 -20.47
C THR A 34 6.68 -16.96 -21.38
N ALA A 35 7.44 -17.96 -20.93
CA ALA A 35 7.64 -19.21 -21.67
C ALA A 35 6.31 -19.92 -21.99
N GLN A 36 5.39 -19.98 -21.02
CA GLN A 36 4.05 -20.54 -21.22
C GLN A 36 3.24 -19.78 -22.28
N LYS A 37 3.28 -18.44 -22.26
CA LYS A 37 2.62 -17.61 -23.29
C LYS A 37 3.19 -17.83 -24.68
N ILE A 38 4.51 -18.02 -24.80
CA ILE A 38 5.16 -18.31 -26.09
C ILE A 38 4.64 -19.64 -26.63
N ARG A 39 4.65 -20.71 -25.83
CA ARG A 39 4.11 -22.02 -26.21
C ARG A 39 2.64 -21.95 -26.63
N ALA A 40 1.81 -21.25 -25.85
CA ALA A 40 0.39 -21.04 -26.17
C ALA A 40 0.20 -20.24 -27.47
N SER A 41 1.07 -19.26 -27.73
CA SER A 41 1.03 -18.45 -28.95
C SER A 41 1.43 -19.25 -30.19
N VAL A 42 2.43 -20.15 -30.07
CA VAL A 42 2.79 -21.09 -31.13
C VAL A 42 1.60 -22.01 -31.45
N GLU A 43 0.93 -22.57 -30.44
CA GLU A 43 -0.26 -23.41 -30.68
C GLU A 43 -1.41 -22.65 -31.34
N GLN A 44 -1.67 -21.41 -30.92
CA GLN A 44 -2.71 -20.57 -31.53
C GLN A 44 -2.40 -20.16 -32.96
N LEU A 45 -1.12 -20.07 -33.32
CA LEU A 45 -0.66 -19.53 -34.60
C LEU A 45 0.04 -20.58 -35.47
N LYS A 46 0.00 -21.87 -35.11
CA LYS A 46 0.71 -22.95 -35.81
C LYS A 46 0.37 -23.06 -37.30
N ASP A 47 -0.87 -22.74 -37.68
CA ASP A 47 -1.32 -22.78 -39.06
C ASP A 47 -0.95 -21.50 -39.85
N LYS A 48 -0.48 -20.46 -39.14
CA LYS A 48 -0.13 -19.14 -39.69
C LYS A 48 1.38 -18.86 -39.63
N LEU A 49 2.13 -19.61 -38.83
CA LEU A 49 3.56 -19.43 -38.65
C LEU A 49 4.33 -20.44 -39.52
N PRO A 50 5.39 -20.01 -40.23
CA PRO A 50 6.35 -20.93 -40.84
C PRO A 50 6.97 -21.87 -39.79
N ALA A 51 7.22 -23.12 -40.16
CA ALA A 51 7.74 -24.14 -39.24
C ALA A 51 9.06 -23.73 -38.56
N GLU A 52 9.91 -22.99 -39.26
CA GLU A 52 11.16 -22.44 -38.72
C GLU A 52 10.91 -21.43 -37.60
N GLN A 53 9.90 -20.56 -37.77
CA GLN A 53 9.53 -19.56 -36.77
C GLN A 53 8.90 -20.21 -35.53
N GLN A 54 8.10 -21.28 -35.73
CA GLN A 54 7.57 -22.08 -34.62
C GLN A 54 8.69 -22.73 -33.81
N ALA A 55 9.67 -23.35 -34.49
CA ALA A 55 10.82 -23.97 -33.84
C ALA A 55 11.66 -22.95 -33.06
N GLN A 56 11.86 -21.75 -33.60
CA GLN A 56 12.60 -20.68 -32.92
C GLN A 56 11.88 -20.19 -31.66
N MET A 57 10.57 -20.01 -31.72
CA MET A 57 9.76 -19.61 -30.56
C MET A 57 9.75 -20.68 -29.47
N LEU A 58 9.61 -21.95 -29.85
CA LEU A 58 9.67 -23.06 -28.89
C LEU A 58 11.06 -23.16 -28.23
N LYS A 59 12.13 -23.01 -29.02
CA LYS A 59 13.50 -22.97 -28.49
C LYS A 59 13.69 -21.82 -27.51
N GLN A 60 13.13 -20.64 -27.79
CA GLN A 60 13.16 -19.50 -26.87
C GLN A 60 12.43 -19.81 -25.56
N ALA A 61 11.27 -20.47 -25.61
CA ALA A 61 10.56 -20.89 -24.40
C ALA A 61 11.37 -21.89 -23.57
N ASP A 62 12.03 -22.86 -24.22
CA ASP A 62 12.89 -23.84 -23.56
C ASP A 62 14.12 -23.18 -22.92
N GLU A 63 14.75 -22.22 -23.60
CA GLU A 63 15.88 -21.44 -23.07
C GLU A 63 15.49 -20.63 -21.83
N ILE A 64 14.31 -20.01 -21.83
CA ILE A 64 13.79 -19.25 -20.67
C ILE A 64 13.56 -20.19 -19.48
N GLU A 65 12.92 -21.34 -19.69
CA GLU A 65 12.70 -22.33 -18.62
C GLU A 65 14.03 -22.87 -18.08
N GLN A 66 15.02 -23.07 -18.95
CA GLN A 66 16.34 -23.51 -18.55
C GLN A 66 17.07 -22.45 -17.73
N GLN A 67 17.04 -21.17 -18.14
CA GLN A 67 17.63 -20.06 -17.39
C GLN A 67 16.97 -19.87 -16.01
N VAL A 68 15.66 -20.11 -15.90
CA VAL A 68 14.98 -20.12 -14.59
C VAL A 68 15.46 -21.28 -13.73
N ARG A 69 15.56 -22.49 -14.29
CA ARG A 69 16.11 -23.67 -13.57
C ARG A 69 17.54 -23.46 -13.11
N ASP A 70 18.36 -22.79 -13.92
CA ASP A 70 19.76 -22.49 -13.63
C ASP A 70 19.92 -21.30 -12.65
N GLY A 71 18.81 -20.71 -12.18
CA GLY A 71 18.82 -19.64 -11.19
C GLY A 71 19.24 -18.28 -11.74
N ALA A 72 19.25 -18.08 -13.07
CA ALA A 72 19.63 -16.82 -13.70
C ALA A 72 18.76 -15.63 -13.23
N TYR A 73 17.55 -15.92 -12.77
CA TYR A 73 16.59 -14.94 -12.25
C TYR A 73 16.43 -14.95 -10.73
N ALA A 74 17.25 -15.74 -10.02
CA ALA A 74 17.22 -15.82 -8.55
C ALA A 74 17.70 -14.52 -7.86
N GLY A 75 18.31 -13.60 -8.61
CA GLY A 75 18.88 -12.34 -8.09
C GLY A 75 18.24 -11.06 -8.62
N ALA A 76 17.25 -11.11 -9.52
CA ALA A 76 16.56 -9.91 -9.99
C ALA A 76 15.52 -9.48 -8.95
N VAL A 77 16.01 -9.00 -7.80
CA VAL A 77 15.22 -8.19 -6.88
C VAL A 77 14.80 -6.97 -7.70
N ALA A 78 13.51 -6.80 -7.92
CA ALA A 78 13.00 -5.57 -8.53
C ALA A 78 13.66 -4.38 -7.83
N PRO A 79 14.13 -3.34 -8.57
CA PRO A 79 14.72 -2.18 -7.92
C PRO A 79 13.75 -1.71 -6.82
N PRO A 80 14.25 -1.43 -5.60
CA PRO A 80 13.38 -1.09 -4.49
C PRO A 80 12.44 0.03 -4.92
N LYS A 81 11.14 -0.27 -4.92
CA LYS A 81 10.11 0.69 -5.31
C LYS A 81 10.28 1.91 -4.41
N GLU A 82 10.31 3.10 -4.99
CA GLU A 82 10.31 4.32 -4.19
C GLU A 82 9.09 4.29 -3.25
N PRO A 83 9.29 4.55 -1.94
CA PRO A 83 8.20 4.47 -0.99
C PRO A 83 7.13 5.48 -1.37
N SER A 84 5.87 5.08 -1.29
CA SER A 84 4.72 5.97 -1.51
C SER A 84 4.71 7.13 -0.50
N LEU A 85 3.88 8.16 -0.73
CA LEU A 85 3.75 9.21 0.26
C LEU A 85 3.15 8.64 1.57
N SER A 86 2.15 7.78 1.47
CA SER A 86 1.59 7.11 2.65
C SER A 86 2.64 6.35 3.46
N GLU A 87 3.52 5.59 2.81
CA GLU A 87 4.62 4.88 3.46
C GLU A 87 5.60 5.84 4.15
N ARG A 88 5.97 6.94 3.49
CA ARG A 88 6.83 7.97 4.07
C ARG A 88 6.19 8.67 5.27
N LEU A 89 4.91 8.99 5.20
CA LEU A 89 4.18 9.62 6.31
C LEU A 89 4.04 8.67 7.50
N MET A 90 3.72 7.39 7.26
CA MET A 90 3.71 6.37 8.30
C MET A 90 5.10 6.20 8.94
N ALA A 91 6.17 6.19 8.15
CA ALA A 91 7.52 6.06 8.66
C ALA A 91 7.97 7.29 9.49
N THR A 92 7.56 8.50 9.07
CA THR A 92 7.99 9.75 9.71
C THR A 92 7.16 10.09 10.96
N HIS A 93 5.84 9.89 10.89
CA HIS A 93 4.90 10.36 11.91
C HIS A 93 4.15 9.22 12.62
N GLY A 94 4.32 7.97 12.18
CA GLY A 94 3.58 6.82 12.72
C GLY A 94 2.10 6.76 12.31
N ARG A 95 1.62 7.72 11.52
CA ARG A 95 0.23 7.83 11.08
C ARG A 95 0.10 8.73 9.85
N LEU A 96 -0.94 8.47 9.05
CA LEU A 96 -1.24 9.29 7.86
C LEU A 96 -1.82 10.66 8.26
N GLU A 97 -2.74 10.68 9.23
CA GLU A 97 -3.27 11.91 9.81
C GLU A 97 -2.36 12.39 10.94
N TRP A 98 -1.22 12.98 10.57
CA TRP A 98 -0.17 13.37 11.50
C TRP A 98 -0.40 14.74 12.14
N LEU A 99 -1.19 15.61 11.51
CA LEU A 99 -1.41 16.98 11.98
C LEU A 99 -2.07 17.04 13.37
N SER A 100 -2.90 16.06 13.74
CA SER A 100 -3.54 16.03 15.06
C SER A 100 -2.56 15.91 16.24
N THR A 101 -1.32 15.46 16.02
CA THR A 101 -0.29 15.41 17.06
C THR A 101 0.51 16.70 17.18
N GLU A 102 0.28 17.66 16.28
CA GLU A 102 1.02 18.92 16.24
C GLU A 102 0.31 20.03 17.01
N ALA A 103 1.08 20.81 17.76
CA ALA A 103 0.56 21.93 18.54
C ALA A 103 -0.12 23.01 17.68
N ALA A 104 0.25 23.10 16.39
CA ALA A 104 -0.28 24.07 15.44
C ALA A 104 -1.80 23.99 15.28
N CYS A 105 -2.36 22.78 15.35
CA CYS A 105 -3.79 22.51 15.22
C CYS A 105 -4.40 21.90 16.49
N ALA A 106 -3.78 22.13 17.66
CA ALA A 106 -4.29 21.64 18.93
C ALA A 106 -5.76 22.07 19.15
N GLY A 107 -6.63 21.08 19.36
CA GLY A 107 -8.07 21.27 19.53
C GLY A 107 -8.87 21.39 18.23
N TYR A 108 -8.22 21.32 17.06
CA TYR A 108 -8.88 21.23 15.77
C TYR A 108 -8.65 19.84 15.18
N THR A 109 -9.73 19.06 15.06
CA THR A 109 -9.71 17.68 14.57
C THR A 109 -10.58 17.51 13.33
N GLN A 110 -10.56 16.31 12.74
CA GLN A 110 -11.47 15.94 11.66
C GLN A 110 -12.95 16.06 12.08
N GLU A 111 -13.28 15.79 13.34
CA GLU A 111 -14.63 15.96 13.86
C GLU A 111 -15.04 17.44 13.87
N ASN A 112 -14.13 18.33 14.26
CA ASN A 112 -14.39 19.77 14.21
C ASN A 112 -14.64 20.23 12.76
N TYR A 113 -13.85 19.71 11.81
CA TYR A 113 -14.01 20.00 10.38
C TYR A 113 -15.40 19.62 9.86
N SER A 114 -15.88 18.42 10.21
CA SER A 114 -17.14 17.86 9.71
C SER A 114 -18.38 18.45 10.38
N THR A 115 -18.28 18.84 11.65
CA THR A 115 -19.47 19.16 12.47
C THR A 115 -19.77 20.65 12.50
N PHE A 116 -18.74 21.51 12.60
CA PHE A 116 -18.96 22.93 12.83
C PHE A 116 -18.94 23.75 11.54
N ARG A 117 -19.85 24.73 11.45
CA ARG A 117 -19.75 25.77 10.44
C ARG A 117 -18.54 26.63 10.72
N PHE A 118 -17.65 26.69 9.75
CA PHE A 118 -16.47 27.54 9.81
C PHE A 118 -16.78 28.96 9.35
N SER A 119 -16.16 29.93 10.02
CA SER A 119 -16.07 31.31 9.58
C SER A 119 -14.62 31.75 9.68
N SER A 120 -14.07 32.30 8.59
CA SER A 120 -12.72 32.87 8.58
C SER A 120 -12.59 34.10 9.49
N ALA A 121 -13.71 34.68 9.93
CA ALA A 121 -13.72 35.83 10.84
C ALA A 121 -13.32 35.47 12.29
N ILE A 122 -13.21 34.18 12.63
CA ILE A 122 -13.05 33.73 14.02
C ILE A 122 -11.57 33.45 14.36
N ASN A 123 -10.76 32.92 13.43
CA ASN A 123 -9.33 32.67 13.66
C ASN A 123 -8.56 32.30 12.35
N GLU A 124 -7.48 33.02 12.04
CA GLU A 124 -6.60 32.69 10.91
C GLU A 124 -5.92 31.32 11.10
N ARG A 125 -5.55 30.95 12.34
CA ARG A 125 -4.96 29.64 12.65
C ARG A 125 -5.88 28.50 12.21
N ASP A 126 -7.15 28.59 12.55
CA ASP A 126 -8.13 27.54 12.24
C ASP A 126 -8.45 27.48 10.74
N THR A 127 -8.15 28.55 9.97
CA THR A 127 -8.25 28.53 8.50
C THR A 127 -7.26 27.54 7.89
N HIS A 128 -6.01 27.52 8.38
CA HIS A 128 -4.98 26.60 7.89
C HIS A 128 -5.27 25.16 8.30
N CYS A 129 -5.65 24.93 9.55
CA CYS A 129 -6.05 23.61 10.03
C CYS A 129 -7.27 23.10 9.25
N ARG A 130 -8.28 23.94 9.02
CA ARG A 130 -9.45 23.57 8.22
C ARG A 130 -9.09 23.15 6.81
N ASN A 131 -8.17 23.87 6.16
CA ASN A 131 -7.72 23.53 4.81
C ASN A 131 -7.08 22.13 4.78
N ALA A 132 -6.18 21.84 5.72
CA ALA A 132 -5.59 20.51 5.85
C ALA A 132 -6.65 19.43 6.06
N TYR A 133 -7.54 19.60 7.04
CA TYR A 133 -8.61 18.62 7.28
C TYR A 133 -9.62 18.49 6.13
N GLY A 134 -9.75 19.49 5.25
CA GLY A 134 -10.52 19.35 4.02
C GLY A 134 -9.90 18.36 3.03
N HIS A 135 -8.57 18.38 2.88
CA HIS A 135 -7.86 17.38 2.09
C HIS A 135 -7.85 16.00 2.77
N TRP A 136 -7.76 15.95 4.10
CA TRP A 136 -7.94 14.69 4.85
C TRP A 136 -9.33 14.09 4.63
N ALA A 137 -10.38 14.92 4.68
CA ALA A 137 -11.74 14.48 4.37
C ALA A 137 -11.87 13.95 2.93
N THR A 138 -11.14 14.55 1.98
CA THR A 138 -11.06 14.07 0.61
C THR A 138 -10.41 12.70 0.54
N TYR A 139 -9.27 12.51 1.23
CA TYR A 139 -8.59 11.21 1.34
C TYR A 139 -9.52 10.13 1.90
N LEU A 140 -10.22 10.41 3.00
CA LEU A 140 -11.18 9.49 3.59
C LEU A 140 -12.30 9.12 2.62
N ARG A 141 -12.83 10.09 1.87
CA ARG A 141 -13.88 9.88 0.89
C ARG A 141 -13.42 8.98 -0.27
N VAL A 142 -12.30 9.31 -0.92
CA VAL A 142 -11.82 8.57 -2.10
C VAL A 142 -11.39 7.15 -1.73
N THR A 143 -10.80 6.98 -0.54
CA THR A 143 -10.43 5.66 0.00
C THR A 143 -11.67 4.82 0.30
N ARG A 144 -12.68 5.40 0.97
CA ARG A 144 -13.95 4.71 1.26
C ARG A 144 -14.71 4.31 -0.01
N ASN A 145 -14.68 5.17 -1.03
CA ASN A 145 -15.37 4.93 -2.29
C ASN A 145 -14.62 3.95 -3.21
N GLY A 146 -13.38 3.56 -2.87
CA GLY A 146 -12.57 2.67 -3.69
C GLY A 146 -12.10 3.30 -5.00
N GLU A 147 -11.90 4.62 -5.03
CA GLU A 147 -11.50 5.38 -6.25
C GLU A 147 -10.05 5.13 -6.69
N GLY A 148 -9.31 4.26 -5.99
CA GLY A 148 -7.97 3.80 -6.36
C GLY A 148 -6.84 4.45 -5.56
N ALA A 149 -5.66 3.82 -5.61
CA ALA A 149 -4.48 4.23 -4.86
C ALA A 149 -3.94 5.61 -5.30
N GLU A 150 -4.02 5.93 -6.58
CA GLU A 150 -3.55 7.22 -7.12
C GLU A 150 -4.37 8.39 -6.57
N ALA A 151 -5.71 8.27 -6.54
CA ALA A 151 -6.60 9.28 -5.98
C ALA A 151 -6.35 9.48 -4.47
N ALA A 152 -6.11 8.39 -3.74
CA ALA A 152 -5.79 8.43 -2.32
C ALA A 152 -4.43 9.12 -2.06
N GLU A 153 -3.39 8.76 -2.81
CA GLU A 153 -2.07 9.38 -2.71
C GLU A 153 -2.10 10.87 -3.09
N GLN A 154 -2.88 11.25 -4.10
CA GLN A 154 -3.06 12.65 -4.48
C GLN A 154 -3.75 13.45 -3.37
N ALA A 155 -4.78 12.90 -2.73
CA ALA A 155 -5.42 13.54 -1.59
C ALA A 155 -4.48 13.68 -0.38
N LEU A 156 -3.66 12.66 -0.10
CA LEU A 156 -2.62 12.71 0.93
C LEU A 156 -1.58 13.78 0.62
N PHE A 157 -1.18 13.95 -0.64
CA PHE A 157 -0.24 14.99 -1.04
C PHE A 157 -0.74 16.40 -0.69
N TYR A 158 -2.00 16.70 -1.01
CA TYR A 158 -2.57 18.00 -0.67
C TYR A 158 -2.79 18.17 0.83
N TYR A 159 -3.14 17.09 1.55
CA TYR A 159 -3.20 17.10 3.02
C TYR A 159 -1.84 17.44 3.62
N ASP A 160 -0.79 16.71 3.25
CA ASP A 160 0.55 16.88 3.79
C ASP A 160 1.08 18.30 3.53
N ALA A 161 0.93 18.80 2.31
CA ALA A 161 1.30 20.17 1.97
C ALA A 161 0.53 21.22 2.78
N ALA A 162 -0.75 21.00 3.07
CA ALA A 162 -1.55 21.91 3.90
C ALA A 162 -1.21 21.82 5.39
N ALA A 163 -0.95 20.62 5.89
CA ALA A 163 -0.52 20.36 7.26
C ALA A 163 0.83 21.03 7.54
N TRP A 164 1.81 20.89 6.64
CA TRP A 164 3.10 21.59 6.74
C TRP A 164 2.95 23.12 6.75
N ARG A 165 2.01 23.69 5.99
CA ARG A 165 1.71 25.13 6.08
C ARG A 165 1.21 25.49 7.48
N ALA A 166 0.23 24.75 8.03
CA ALA A 166 -0.28 25.02 9.37
C ALA A 166 0.83 24.96 10.43
N VAL A 167 1.69 23.93 10.38
CA VAL A 167 2.82 23.76 11.30
C VAL A 167 3.90 24.83 11.13
N THR A 168 4.23 25.20 9.90
CA THR A 168 5.24 26.25 9.66
C THR A 168 4.81 27.59 10.22
N PHE A 169 3.52 27.94 10.11
CA PHE A 169 2.99 29.21 10.60
C PHE A 169 2.72 29.22 12.12
N TYR A 170 2.27 28.11 12.70
CA TYR A 170 1.76 28.09 14.09
C TYR A 170 2.40 27.03 15.01
N GLY A 171 3.28 26.18 14.49
CA GLY A 171 3.93 25.09 15.21
C GLY A 171 5.26 25.46 15.88
N ARG A 172 5.82 26.63 15.58
CA ARG A 172 7.00 27.14 16.29
C ARG A 172 6.58 27.79 17.61
N LYS A 173 6.82 27.10 18.72
CA LYS A 173 6.97 27.68 20.05
C LYS A 173 8.35 27.35 20.58
#